data_AF-A0AAD6FL83-F1
#
_entry.id   AF-A0AAD6FL83-F1
#
_cell.length_a   1.000
_cell.length_b   1.000
_cell.length_c   1.000
_cell.angle_alpha   90.00
_cell.angle_beta   90.00
_cell.angle_gamma   90.00
#
_symmetry.space_group_name_H-M   'P 1'
#
loop_
_entity.id
_entity.type
_entity.pdbx_description
1 polymer ?
#
loop_
_entity_poly.entity_id
_entity_poly.type
_entity_poly.pdbx_seq_one_letter_code
_entity_poly.pdbx_strand_id
1 'polypeptide(L)'
;MELKEDQQRQSECAEALLDLLQTTESPEPTQPPSDSPQPEDTSGILNDQQDAGCQTDLTMEGIERMEDVLRQNTTELGDLRTKALDTKFNQESFENNEEKTKFYTGLPNFLVLLQVFQLCEPYITCGPMSVLSKFEQFILVLLRLRLNLPLKDLAFRFNISLSTASRI
;
A
#
# COMPACT_ATOMS: atom_id res chain seq x y z
N MET A 1 -2.91 -39.02 27.45
CA MET A 1 -2.96 -37.66 28.02
C MET A 1 -3.08 -36.65 26.89
N GLU A 2 -2.32 -36.84 25.81
CA GLU A 2 -2.31 -36.02 24.58
C GLU A 2 -3.69 -35.83 23.90
N LEU A 3 -4.56 -36.84 23.88
CA LEU A 3 -5.88 -36.72 23.22
C LEU A 3 -6.81 -35.66 23.85
N LYS A 4 -6.65 -35.40 25.16
CA LYS A 4 -7.46 -34.38 25.86
C LYS A 4 -6.93 -32.97 25.61
N GLU A 5 -5.62 -32.81 25.45
CA GLU A 5 -5.00 -31.52 25.14
C GLU A 5 -5.33 -31.09 23.71
N ASP A 6 -5.39 -32.01 22.76
CA ASP A 6 -5.78 -31.69 21.37
C ASP A 6 -7.25 -31.23 21.29
N GLN A 7 -8.14 -31.87 22.06
CA GLN A 7 -9.54 -31.49 22.14
C GLN A 7 -9.74 -30.14 22.85
N GLN A 8 -8.94 -29.85 23.88
CA GLN A 8 -8.92 -28.56 24.56
C GLN A 8 -8.46 -27.44 23.62
N ARG A 9 -7.38 -27.64 22.86
CA ARG A 9 -6.87 -26.65 21.90
C ARG A 9 -7.84 -26.41 20.74
N GLN A 10 -8.55 -27.46 20.28
CA GLN A 10 -9.61 -27.29 19.29
C GLN A 10 -10.82 -26.51 19.83
N SER A 11 -11.18 -26.72 21.09
CA SER A 11 -12.24 -25.95 21.77
C SER A 11 -11.87 -24.47 21.87
N GLU A 12 -10.65 -24.17 22.29
CA GLU A 12 -10.15 -22.79 22.43
C GLU A 12 -10.08 -22.06 21.09
N CYS A 13 -9.63 -22.74 20.02
CA CYS A 13 -9.66 -22.18 18.67
C CYS A 13 -11.08 -21.92 18.17
N ALA A 14 -12.04 -22.81 18.47
CA ALA A 14 -13.43 -22.64 18.06
C ALA A 14 -14.09 -21.43 18.76
N GLU A 15 -13.78 -21.23 20.04
CA GLU A 15 -14.27 -20.09 20.82
C GLU A 15 -13.70 -18.75 20.30
N ALA A 16 -12.40 -18.70 20.00
CA ALA A 16 -11.77 -17.51 19.42
C ALA A 16 -12.32 -17.13 18.04
N LEU A 17 -12.74 -18.12 17.23
CA LEU A 17 -13.37 -17.87 15.93
C LEU A 17 -14.80 -17.32 16.05
N LEU A 18 -15.53 -17.68 17.11
CA LEU A 18 -16.87 -17.14 17.37
C LEU A 18 -16.82 -15.67 17.81
N ASP A 19 -15.83 -15.30 18.62
CA ASP A 19 -15.61 -13.92 19.07
C ASP A 19 -15.28 -12.97 17.89
N LEU A 20 -14.49 -13.46 16.92
CA LEU A 20 -14.21 -12.72 15.69
C LEU A 20 -15.46 -12.49 14.83
N LEU A 21 -16.39 -13.45 14.78
CA LEU A 21 -17.64 -13.33 14.02
C LEU A 21 -18.64 -12.37 14.69
N GLN A 22 -18.57 -12.18 16.01
CA GLN A 22 -19.37 -11.18 16.74
C GLN A 22 -18.85 -9.75 16.56
N THR A 23 -17.59 -9.57 16.15
CA THR A 23 -17.03 -8.24 15.86
C THR A 23 -17.31 -7.75 14.43
N THR A 24 -17.94 -8.56 13.58
CA THR A 24 -18.31 -8.21 12.20
C THR A 24 -19.81 -7.99 12.01
N GLU A 25 -20.44 -7.16 12.83
CA GLU A 25 -21.68 -6.46 12.42
C GLU A 25 -21.29 -5.05 11.94
N SER A 26 -20.96 -4.94 10.66
CA SER A 26 -20.93 -3.66 9.98
C SER A 26 -22.37 -3.27 9.64
N PRO A 27 -22.82 -2.03 9.91
CA PRO A 27 -24.17 -1.60 9.56
C PRO A 27 -24.35 -1.57 8.03
N GLU A 28 -25.48 -2.13 7.61
CA GLU A 28 -25.95 -2.23 6.24
C GLU A 28 -26.21 -0.84 5.61
N PRO A 29 -25.92 -0.61 4.32
CA PRO A 29 -26.24 0.64 3.65
C PRO A 29 -27.73 0.68 3.34
N THR A 30 -28.48 1.48 4.10
CA THR A 30 -29.88 1.79 3.82
C THR A 30 -30.00 2.43 2.43
N GLN A 31 -30.75 1.77 1.55
CA GLN A 31 -31.14 2.28 0.24
C GLN A 31 -31.89 3.64 0.37
N PRO A 32 -31.67 4.61 -0.52
CA PRO A 32 -32.51 5.79 -0.57
C PRO A 32 -33.91 5.41 -1.11
N PRO A 33 -35.01 5.86 -0.46
CA PRO A 33 -36.33 5.74 -1.05
C PRO A 33 -36.47 6.69 -2.24
N SER A 34 -36.76 6.11 -3.41
CA SER A 34 -37.37 6.83 -4.53
C SER A 34 -38.75 7.29 -4.11
N ASP A 35 -39.02 8.59 -4.14
CA ASP A 35 -40.39 9.05 -4.34
C ASP A 35 -40.45 10.34 -5.15
N SER A 36 -41.31 10.33 -6.16
CA SER A 36 -41.54 11.43 -7.09
C SER A 36 -42.72 12.27 -6.57
N PRO A 37 -42.71 13.60 -6.59
CA PRO A 37 -43.87 14.37 -6.13
C PRO A 37 -44.92 14.47 -7.23
N GLN A 38 -46.14 13.98 -6.97
CA GLN A 38 -47.36 14.49 -7.60
C GLN A 38 -48.17 15.30 -6.56
N PRO A 39 -48.89 16.36 -7.00
CA PRO A 39 -49.52 17.33 -6.10
C PRO A 39 -50.99 17.02 -5.89
N GLU A 40 -51.49 17.08 -4.66
CA GLU A 40 -52.93 17.27 -4.39
C GLU A 40 -53.12 18.00 -3.05
N ASP A 41 -54.15 18.84 -3.03
CA ASP A 41 -54.45 19.94 -2.13
C ASP A 41 -54.97 19.57 -0.72
N THR A 42 -55.03 20.63 0.11
CA THR A 42 -55.99 20.93 1.20
C THR A 42 -55.77 20.47 2.65
N SER A 43 -55.53 21.52 3.47
CA SER A 43 -56.12 21.84 4.78
C SER A 43 -55.77 21.01 6.02
N GLY A 44 -54.92 21.61 6.86
CA GLY A 44 -55.18 21.82 8.29
C GLY A 44 -54.96 20.63 9.23
N ILE A 45 -53.89 20.71 10.02
CA ILE A 45 -53.90 20.56 11.49
C ILE A 45 -52.53 21.05 12.00
N LEU A 46 -52.59 21.95 12.99
CA LEU A 46 -51.45 22.41 13.77
C LEU A 46 -50.81 21.19 14.46
N ASN A 47 -49.59 20.86 14.07
CA ASN A 47 -48.73 20.04 14.91
C ASN A 47 -47.41 20.77 15.08
N ASP A 48 -47.20 21.26 16.29
CA ASP A 48 -45.96 21.82 16.81
C ASP A 48 -44.92 20.70 16.82
N GLN A 49 -44.37 20.36 15.65
CA GLN A 49 -43.14 19.60 15.58
C GLN A 49 -42.04 20.57 15.95
N GLN A 50 -41.70 20.56 17.24
CA GLN A 50 -40.40 21.02 17.72
C GLN A 50 -39.36 20.40 16.80
N ASP A 51 -38.79 21.23 15.93
CA ASP A 51 -37.54 20.95 15.27
C ASP A 51 -36.51 20.83 16.40
N ALA A 52 -36.35 19.62 16.91
CA ALA A 52 -35.21 19.28 17.74
C ALA A 52 -34.02 19.35 16.79
N GLY A 53 -33.53 20.57 16.57
CA GLY A 53 -32.30 20.81 15.87
C GLY A 53 -31.25 19.99 16.58
N CYS A 54 -30.85 18.87 15.97
CA CYS A 54 -29.72 18.10 16.42
C CYS A 54 -28.51 18.99 16.22
N GLN A 55 -28.18 19.77 17.24
CA GLN A 55 -26.95 20.52 17.31
C GLN A 55 -25.81 19.51 17.14
N THR A 56 -25.14 19.56 16.01
CA THR A 56 -23.88 18.85 15.83
C THR A 56 -22.85 19.64 16.64
N ASP A 57 -22.45 19.16 17.81
CA ASP A 57 -21.33 19.72 18.58
C ASP A 57 -19.98 19.44 17.88
N LEU A 58 -19.89 19.69 16.57
CA LEU A 58 -18.62 19.97 15.91
C LEU A 58 -18.40 21.46 15.98
N THR A 59 -17.69 21.88 17.02
CA THR A 59 -17.18 23.25 17.11
C THR A 59 -16.25 23.51 15.92
N MET A 60 -16.16 24.78 15.48
CA MET A 60 -15.21 25.20 14.45
C MET A 60 -13.78 24.71 14.75
N GLU A 61 -13.41 24.70 16.03
CA GLU A 61 -12.15 24.15 16.54
C GLU A 61 -12.00 22.62 16.31
N GLY A 62 -13.09 21.85 16.37
CA GLY A 62 -13.08 20.43 16.03
C GLY A 62 -12.83 20.18 14.54
N ILE A 63 -13.40 21.03 13.68
CA ILE A 63 -13.20 20.98 12.23
C ILE A 63 -11.75 21.36 11.88
N GLU A 64 -11.23 22.46 12.45
CA GLU A 64 -9.85 22.90 12.24
C GLU A 64 -8.83 21.83 12.66
N ARG A 65 -9.00 21.22 13.84
CA ARG A 65 -8.12 20.13 14.27
C ARG A 65 -8.17 18.93 13.33
N MET A 66 -9.34 18.59 12.81
CA MET A 66 -9.48 17.49 11.87
C MET A 66 -8.82 17.81 10.52
N GLU A 67 -8.97 19.03 10.02
CA GLU A 67 -8.25 19.50 8.83
C GLU A 67 -6.73 19.45 9.02
N ASP A 68 -6.22 19.86 10.18
CA ASP A 68 -4.79 19.80 10.49
C ASP A 68 -4.27 18.36 10.52
N VAL A 69 -5.01 17.44 11.14
CA VAL A 69 -4.67 16.01 11.13
C VAL A 69 -4.69 15.44 9.71
N LEU A 70 -5.66 15.81 8.87
CA LEU A 70 -5.70 15.39 7.48
C LEU A 70 -4.52 15.93 6.67
N ARG A 71 -4.14 17.19 6.86
CA ARG A 71 -2.95 17.79 6.22
C ARG A 71 -1.67 17.10 6.67
N GLN A 72 -1.54 16.83 7.97
CA GLN A 72 -0.39 16.12 8.52
C GLN A 72 -0.29 14.71 7.94
N ASN A 73 -1.35 13.91 8.01
CA ASN A 73 -1.38 12.55 7.46
C ASN A 73 -1.07 12.54 5.96
N THR A 74 -1.61 13.50 5.20
CA THR A 74 -1.33 13.61 3.76
C THR A 74 0.16 13.87 3.50
N THR A 75 0.78 14.74 4.29
CA THR A 75 2.21 15.06 4.21
C THR A 75 3.05 13.84 4.58
N GLU A 76 2.74 13.19 5.70
CA GLU A 76 3.46 11.99 6.17
C GLU A 76 3.38 10.84 5.17
N LEU A 77 2.21 10.62 4.54
CA LEU A 77 2.06 9.63 3.48
C LEU A 77 2.91 9.97 2.26
N GLY A 78 3.01 11.24 1.87
CA GLY A 78 3.89 11.70 0.79
C GLY A 78 5.36 11.42 1.09
N ASP A 79 5.80 11.77 2.30
CA ASP A 79 7.17 11.57 2.76
C ASP A 79 7.54 10.09 2.84
N LEU A 80 6.65 9.27 3.41
CA LEU A 80 6.84 7.83 3.53
C LEU A 80 6.91 7.16 2.15
N ARG A 81 6.05 7.55 1.20
CA ARG A 81 6.12 7.07 -0.18
C ARG A 81 7.45 7.42 -0.84
N THR A 82 7.92 8.65 -0.66
CA THR A 82 9.20 9.12 -1.23
C THR A 82 10.37 8.33 -0.65
N LYS A 83 10.42 8.17 0.68
CA LYS A 83 11.44 7.34 1.35
C LYS A 83 11.38 5.88 0.93
N ALA A 84 10.17 5.33 0.79
CA ALA A 84 10.00 3.96 0.31
C ALA A 84 10.57 3.79 -1.11
N LEU A 85 10.27 4.70 -2.03
CA LEU A 85 10.82 4.68 -3.39
C LEU A 85 12.34 4.82 -3.40
N ASP A 86 12.92 5.68 -2.56
CA ASP A 86 14.37 5.88 -2.50
C ASP A 86 15.12 4.60 -2.04
N THR A 87 14.46 3.72 -1.28
CA THR A 87 15.07 2.42 -0.90
C THR A 87 15.00 1.35 -1.99
N LYS A 88 14.16 1.52 -3.01
CA LYS A 88 13.94 0.51 -4.06
C LYS A 88 14.98 0.59 -5.18
N PHE A 89 15.11 -0.50 -5.93
CA PHE A 89 15.99 -0.60 -7.11
C PHE A 89 15.20 -0.57 -8.43
N ASN A 90 14.12 0.21 -8.47
CA ASN A 90 13.29 0.41 -9.67
C ASN A 90 13.77 1.65 -10.46
N GLN A 91 13.27 1.81 -11.69
CA GLN A 91 13.69 2.89 -12.58
C GLN A 91 13.47 4.30 -11.99
N GLU A 92 12.30 4.54 -11.39
CA GLU A 92 11.92 5.83 -10.80
C GLU A 92 12.89 6.29 -9.70
N SER A 93 13.39 5.35 -8.90
CA SER A 93 14.34 5.63 -7.82
C SER A 93 15.71 6.09 -8.30
N PHE A 94 16.10 5.74 -9.53
CA PHE A 94 17.37 6.18 -10.13
C PHE A 94 17.23 7.46 -10.95
N GLU A 95 16.04 7.76 -11.48
CA GLU A 95 15.83 8.87 -12.42
C GLU A 95 16.21 10.24 -11.84
N ASN A 96 15.85 10.48 -10.58
CA ASN A 96 16.11 11.76 -9.90
C ASN A 96 17.28 11.70 -8.91
N ASN A 97 18.08 10.63 -8.94
CA ASN A 97 19.17 10.42 -7.97
C ASN A 97 20.48 10.00 -8.68
N GLU A 98 21.23 11.00 -9.13
CA GLU A 98 22.51 10.79 -9.82
C GLU A 98 23.58 10.19 -8.91
N GLU A 99 23.59 10.55 -7.62
CA GLU A 99 24.53 9.99 -6.65
C GLU A 99 24.29 8.48 -6.49
N LYS A 100 23.02 8.08 -6.32
CA LYS A 100 22.60 6.69 -6.26
C LYS A 100 22.98 5.94 -7.54
N THR A 101 22.74 6.54 -8.70
CA THR A 101 23.13 5.96 -9.99
C THR A 101 24.63 5.69 -10.03
N LYS A 102 25.45 6.69 -9.71
CA LYS A 102 26.91 6.59 -9.74
C LYS A 102 27.45 5.58 -8.73
N PHE A 103 26.91 5.58 -7.52
CA PHE A 103 27.36 4.68 -6.46
C PHE A 103 27.10 3.21 -6.82
N TYR A 104 25.86 2.89 -7.19
CA TYR A 104 25.45 1.50 -7.41
C TYR A 104 25.86 0.93 -8.76
N THR A 105 25.88 1.75 -9.81
CA THR A 105 26.11 1.28 -11.19
C THR A 105 27.51 1.62 -11.69
N GLY A 106 28.17 2.62 -11.09
CA GLY A 106 29.43 3.19 -11.59
C GLY A 106 29.26 4.09 -12.81
N LEU A 107 28.05 4.23 -13.35
CA LEU A 107 27.77 5.08 -14.51
C LEU A 107 27.62 6.55 -14.07
N PRO A 108 27.93 7.52 -14.95
CA PRO A 108 28.01 8.92 -14.56
C PRO A 108 26.66 9.52 -14.18
N ASN A 109 25.56 9.13 -14.83
CA ASN A 109 24.21 9.63 -14.58
C ASN A 109 23.15 8.63 -15.09
N PHE A 110 21.88 8.91 -14.76
CA PHE A 110 20.75 8.05 -15.11
C PHE A 110 20.53 7.90 -16.62
N LEU A 111 20.78 8.95 -17.40
CA LEU A 111 20.61 8.90 -18.86
C LEU A 111 21.54 7.87 -19.49
N VAL A 112 22.81 7.83 -19.08
CA VAL A 112 23.75 6.81 -19.55
C VAL A 112 23.32 5.42 -19.10
N LEU A 113 22.87 5.27 -17.84
CA LEU A 113 22.32 4.02 -17.34
C LEU A 113 21.16 3.49 -18.19
N LEU A 114 20.22 4.38 -18.54
CA LEU A 114 19.06 4.02 -19.36
C LEU A 114 19.47 3.60 -20.78
N GLN A 115 20.44 4.30 -21.39
CA GLN A 115 20.96 3.94 -22.71
C GLN A 115 21.63 2.55 -22.70
N VAL A 116 22.45 2.25 -21.68
CA VAL A 116 23.04 0.91 -21.55
C VAL A 116 21.96 -0.14 -21.31
N PHE A 117 20.96 0.17 -20.48
CA PHE A 117 19.82 -0.72 -20.25
C PHE A 117 19.10 -1.05 -21.57
N GLN A 118 18.80 -0.06 -22.40
CA GLN A 118 18.12 -0.27 -23.70
C GLN A 118 18.90 -1.19 -24.65
N LEU A 119 20.24 -1.12 -24.62
CA LEU A 119 21.10 -2.03 -25.39
C LEU A 119 21.06 -3.46 -24.86
N CYS A 120 20.92 -3.64 -23.55
CA CYS A 120 20.89 -4.95 -22.90
C CYS A 120 19.49 -5.57 -22.83
N GLU A 121 18.44 -4.75 -22.79
CA GLU A 121 17.04 -5.13 -22.62
C GLU A 121 16.55 -6.30 -23.50
N PRO A 122 16.89 -6.38 -24.80
CA PRO A 122 16.45 -7.49 -25.64
C PRO A 122 17.07 -8.84 -25.22
N TYR A 123 18.20 -8.82 -24.52
CA TYR A 123 18.90 -10.02 -24.05
C TYR A 123 18.50 -10.44 -22.62
N ILE A 124 17.74 -9.60 -21.91
CA ILE A 124 17.27 -9.92 -20.56
C ILE A 124 15.99 -10.76 -20.66
N THR A 125 16.08 -12.01 -20.21
CA THR A 125 14.95 -12.94 -20.20
C THR A 125 13.96 -12.59 -19.10
N CYS A 126 12.72 -12.26 -19.48
CA CYS A 126 11.61 -12.09 -18.54
C CYS A 126 10.56 -13.16 -18.82
N GLY A 127 10.43 -14.12 -17.90
CA GLY A 127 9.39 -15.15 -17.97
C GLY A 127 8.10 -14.72 -17.28
N PRO A 128 6.98 -15.45 -17.47
CA PRO A 128 5.70 -15.14 -16.83
C PRO A 128 5.73 -15.22 -15.29
N MET A 129 6.70 -15.95 -14.74
CA MET A 129 6.93 -16.08 -13.30
C MET A 129 8.02 -15.12 -12.78
N SER A 130 8.48 -14.16 -13.58
CA SER A 130 9.50 -13.21 -13.14
C SER A 130 8.92 -12.22 -12.14
N VAL A 131 9.46 -12.22 -10.93
CA VAL A 131 9.08 -11.27 -9.88
C VAL A 131 9.71 -9.89 -10.11
N LEU A 132 10.85 -9.85 -10.80
CA LEU A 132 11.58 -8.62 -11.10
C LEU A 132 11.37 -8.17 -12.53
N SER A 133 11.24 -6.86 -12.71
CA SER A 133 11.32 -6.21 -14.02
C SER A 133 12.70 -6.40 -14.66
N LYS A 134 12.79 -6.21 -15.98
CA LYS A 134 14.07 -6.28 -16.69
C LYS A 134 15.07 -5.26 -16.14
N PHE A 135 14.59 -4.06 -15.80
CA PHE A 135 15.43 -3.01 -15.22
C PHE A 135 15.99 -3.43 -13.85
N GLU A 136 15.16 -3.99 -12.97
CA GLU A 136 15.63 -4.49 -11.67
C GLU A 136 16.65 -5.63 -11.81
N GLN A 137 16.43 -6.56 -12.73
CA GLN A 137 17.40 -7.62 -13.03
C GLN A 137 18.73 -7.05 -13.51
N PHE A 138 18.68 -6.07 -14.40
CA PHE A 138 19.87 -5.37 -14.89
C PHE A 138 20.62 -4.66 -13.75
N ILE A 139 19.91 -3.94 -12.89
CA ILE A 139 20.50 -3.26 -11.74
C ILE A 139 21.12 -4.27 -10.76
N LEU A 140 20.45 -5.39 -10.48
CA LEU A 140 20.99 -6.46 -9.62
C LEU A 140 22.36 -6.93 -10.13
N VAL A 141 22.50 -7.15 -11.43
CA VAL A 141 23.76 -7.55 -12.07
C VAL A 141 24.82 -6.44 -11.91
N LEU A 142 24.47 -5.18 -12.16
CA LEU A 142 25.41 -4.06 -11.99
C LEU A 142 25.88 -3.91 -10.54
N LEU A 143 24.99 -4.03 -9.55
CA LEU A 143 25.35 -4.02 -8.13
C LEU A 143 26.35 -5.13 -7.81
N ARG A 144 26.10 -6.34 -8.33
CA ARG A 144 26.99 -7.49 -8.13
C ARG A 144 28.36 -7.24 -8.73
N LEU A 145 28.44 -6.71 -9.95
CA LEU A 145 29.72 -6.43 -10.62
C LEU A 145 30.47 -5.26 -10.00
N ARG A 146 29.77 -4.19 -9.64
CA ARG A 146 30.35 -2.93 -9.16
C ARG A 146 30.81 -2.98 -7.71
N LEU A 147 29.99 -3.56 -6.85
CA LEU A 147 30.17 -3.57 -5.40
C LEU A 147 30.59 -4.96 -4.87
N ASN A 148 30.63 -5.98 -5.73
CA ASN A 148 30.97 -7.36 -5.36
C ASN A 148 30.12 -7.89 -4.19
N LEU A 149 28.82 -7.56 -4.20
CA LEU A 149 27.91 -7.96 -3.13
C LEU A 149 27.64 -9.47 -3.14
N PRO A 150 27.54 -10.11 -1.96
CA PRO A 150 27.17 -11.51 -1.88
C PRO A 150 25.72 -11.70 -2.36
N LEU A 151 25.45 -12.83 -3.01
CA LEU A 151 24.11 -13.17 -3.51
C LEU A 151 23.01 -13.09 -2.43
N LYS A 152 23.37 -13.39 -1.18
CA LYS A 152 22.44 -13.31 -0.05
C LYS A 152 22.00 -11.88 0.25
N ASP A 153 22.90 -10.91 0.13
CA ASP A 153 22.57 -9.49 0.30
C ASP A 153 21.64 -9.00 -0.81
N LEU A 154 21.95 -9.35 -2.06
CA LEU A 154 21.11 -9.04 -3.21
C LEU A 154 19.70 -9.65 -3.06
N ALA A 155 19.60 -10.89 -2.58
CA ALA A 155 18.32 -11.53 -2.32
C ALA A 155 17.46 -10.72 -1.32
N PHE A 156 18.06 -10.23 -0.24
CA PHE A 156 17.35 -9.40 0.73
C PHE A 156 16.94 -8.03 0.16
N ARG A 157 17.84 -7.36 -0.57
CA ARG A 157 17.60 -6.02 -1.13
C ARG A 157 16.49 -5.99 -2.18
N PHE A 158 16.43 -7.03 -3.01
CA PHE A 158 15.40 -7.17 -4.05
C PHE A 158 14.17 -7.96 -3.56
N ASN A 159 14.16 -8.42 -2.30
CA ASN A 159 13.10 -9.24 -1.72
C ASN A 159 12.77 -10.48 -2.58
N ILE A 160 13.81 -11.22 -2.97
CA ILE A 160 13.72 -12.44 -3.77
C ILE A 160 14.41 -13.61 -3.06
N SER A 161 14.17 -14.84 -3.53
CA SER A 161 14.90 -16.00 -3.01
C SER A 161 16.38 -15.97 -3.43
N LEU A 162 17.25 -16.57 -2.62
CA LEU A 162 18.68 -16.73 -2.97
C LEU A 162 18.86 -17.44 -4.31
N SER A 163 18.02 -18.45 -4.58
CA SER A 163 18.03 -19.20 -5.84
C SER A 163 17.66 -18.32 -7.03
N THR A 164 16.73 -17.36 -6.84
CA THR A 164 16.37 -16.38 -7.87
C THR A 164 17.55 -15.44 -8.14
N ALA A 165 18.15 -14.88 -7.08
CA ALA A 165 19.31 -14.01 -7.20
C ALA A 165 20.52 -14.69 -7.86
N SER A 166 20.68 -16.00 -7.67
CA SER A 166 21.75 -16.79 -8.29
C SER A 166 21.49 -17.13 -9.76
N ARG A 167 20.23 -17.16 -10.20
CA ARG A 167 19.83 -17.50 -11.56
C ARG A 167 19.96 -16.32 -12.51
N ILE A 168 19.69 -15.13 -11.97
CA ILE A 168 19.96 -13.82 -12.60
C ILE A 168 21.47 -13.60 -12.63
#